data_AF-A0A5B2YY64-F1
#
_entry.id   AF-A0A5B2YY64-F1
#
_cell.length_a   1.000
_cell.length_b   1.000
_cell.length_c   1.000
_cell.angle_alpha   90.00
_cell.angle_beta   90.00
_cell.angle_gamma   90.00
#
_symmetry.space_group_name_H-M   'P 1'
#
loop_
_entity.id
_entity.type
_entity.pdbx_description
1 polymer ?
#
loop_
_entity_poly.entity_id
_entity_poly.type
_entity_poly.pdbx_seq_one_letter_code
_entity_poly.pdbx_strand_id
1 'polypeptide(L)'
;MNNKQELNKQIKFREENEKMKNLTREDYKNMEKKMRNDKIFEDKKHTNKISKLLQKRHDREASIIKKQYPQLSNKEIDRILIDYREYQNLISATETLMDFPINYEDSNIHKFITKDDVEDLKLAIEEMTVFVERLEDVE
;
A
#
# COMPACT_ATOMS: atom_id res chain seq x y z
N MET A 1 25.01 -0.58 28.74
CA MET A 1 23.77 -1.41 28.79
C MET A 1 23.16 -1.64 27.40
N ASN A 2 23.45 -0.79 26.39
CA ASN A 2 22.92 -0.89 25.01
C ASN A 2 23.45 -2.07 24.17
N ASN A 3 24.76 -2.36 24.17
CA ASN A 3 25.35 -3.34 23.24
C ASN A 3 24.85 -4.78 23.45
N LYS A 4 24.44 -5.14 24.68
CA LYS A 4 23.89 -6.47 25.00
C LYS A 4 22.46 -6.64 24.48
N GLN A 5 21.68 -5.55 24.44
CA GLN A 5 20.33 -5.56 23.88
C GLN A 5 20.35 -5.62 22.35
N GLU A 6 21.29 -4.92 21.71
CA GLU A 6 21.50 -5.01 20.25
C GLU A 6 21.97 -6.41 19.82
N LEU A 7 22.91 -7.00 20.54
CA LEU A 7 23.38 -8.37 20.26
C LEU A 7 22.25 -9.40 20.41
N ASN A 8 21.45 -9.28 21.47
CA ASN A 8 20.30 -10.15 21.68
C ASN A 8 19.22 -9.98 20.60
N LYS A 9 18.99 -8.74 20.11
CA LYS A 9 18.11 -8.49 18.96
C LYS A 9 18.67 -9.17 17.70
N GLN A 10 19.94 -8.98 17.38
CA GLN A 10 20.57 -9.60 16.20
C GLN A 10 20.50 -11.13 16.22
N ILE A 11 20.77 -11.76 17.37
CA ILE A 11 20.68 -13.22 17.52
C ILE A 11 19.25 -13.70 17.27
N LYS A 12 18.26 -13.04 17.89
CA LYS A 12 16.84 -13.37 17.72
C LYS A 12 16.37 -13.21 16.26
N PHE A 13 16.80 -12.15 15.58
CA PHE A 13 16.50 -11.94 14.16
C PHE A 13 17.13 -13.00 13.25
N ARG A 14 18.36 -13.44 13.55
CA ARG A 14 19.01 -14.51 12.78
C ARG A 14 18.25 -15.83 12.92
N GLU A 15 17.82 -16.16 14.14
CA GLU A 15 17.01 -17.36 14.41
C GLU A 15 15.64 -17.31 13.72
N GLU A 16 14.99 -16.14 13.68
CA GLU A 16 13.72 -15.93 12.98
C GLU A 16 13.87 -16.08 11.46
N ASN A 17 14.95 -15.56 10.86
CA ASN A 17 15.24 -15.71 9.43
C ASN A 17 15.56 -17.16 9.02
N GLU A 18 16.30 -17.89 9.85
CA GLU A 18 16.56 -19.32 9.62
C GLU A 18 15.27 -20.16 9.75
N LYS A 19 14.35 -19.76 10.63
CA LYS A 19 13.00 -20.34 10.69
C LYS A 19 12.17 -20.01 9.45
N MET A 20 12.23 -18.78 8.95
CA MET A 20 11.51 -18.36 7.74
C MET A 20 11.98 -19.09 6.48
N LYS A 21 13.29 -19.38 6.37
CA LYS A 21 13.84 -20.20 5.27
C LYS A 21 13.34 -21.65 5.25
N ASN A 22 12.93 -22.17 6.40
CA ASN A 22 12.52 -23.58 6.57
C ASN A 22 11.01 -23.73 6.82
N LEU A 23 10.20 -22.75 6.43
CA LEU A 23 8.74 -22.81 6.61
C LEU A 23 8.13 -23.97 5.85
N THR A 24 7.39 -24.81 6.57
CA THR A 24 6.66 -25.91 5.99
C THR A 24 5.30 -25.43 5.44
N ARG A 25 4.68 -26.25 4.59
CA ARG A 25 3.33 -25.97 4.07
C ARG A 25 2.28 -25.78 5.18
N GLU A 26 2.49 -26.41 6.33
CA GLU A 26 1.62 -26.27 7.50
C GLU A 26 1.85 -24.95 8.24
N ASP A 27 3.09 -24.44 8.26
CA ASP A 27 3.41 -23.12 8.79
C ASP A 27 2.74 -22.00 7.99
N TYR A 28 2.74 -22.12 6.65
CA TYR A 28 2.00 -21.20 5.78
C TYR A 28 0.49 -21.23 6.04
N LYS A 29 -0.11 -22.41 6.20
CA LYS A 29 -1.53 -22.51 6.58
C LYS A 29 -1.82 -21.88 7.94
N ASN A 30 -0.91 -22.01 8.89
CA ASN A 30 -1.06 -21.41 10.21
C ASN A 30 -0.91 -19.88 10.19
N MET A 31 0.01 -19.34 9.38
CA MET A 31 0.12 -17.90 9.13
C MET A 31 -1.13 -17.36 8.44
N GLU A 32 -1.60 -18.03 7.39
CA GLU A 32 -2.82 -17.68 6.68
C GLU A 32 -4.05 -17.73 7.61
N LYS A 33 -4.14 -18.73 8.49
CA LYS A 33 -5.19 -18.82 9.51
C LYS A 33 -5.10 -17.69 10.54
N LYS A 34 -3.89 -17.28 10.96
CA LYS A 34 -3.71 -16.12 11.84
C LYS A 34 -4.05 -14.80 11.15
N MET A 35 -3.69 -14.64 9.88
CA MET A 35 -4.08 -13.47 9.07
C MET A 35 -5.59 -13.43 8.82
N ARG A 36 -6.26 -14.57 8.62
CA ARG A 36 -7.73 -14.65 8.59
C ARG A 36 -8.33 -14.19 9.92
N ASN A 37 -7.72 -14.60 11.04
CA ASN A 37 -8.10 -14.17 12.39
C ASN A 37 -7.75 -12.70 12.71
N ASP A 38 -7.18 -11.90 11.78
CA ASP A 38 -7.18 -10.44 11.93
C ASP A 38 -8.65 -10.00 11.89
N LYS A 39 -9.21 -9.83 13.08
CA LYS A 39 -10.63 -9.58 13.41
C LYS A 39 -11.29 -8.42 12.66
N ILE A 40 -10.51 -7.63 11.90
CA ILE A 40 -10.96 -6.53 11.06
C ILE A 40 -11.97 -7.02 10.01
N PHE A 41 -11.80 -8.25 9.49
CA PHE A 41 -12.66 -8.78 8.42
C PHE A 41 -13.61 -9.91 8.87
N GLU A 42 -13.36 -10.56 10.02
CA GLU A 42 -14.20 -11.66 10.52
C GLU A 42 -15.44 -11.18 11.30
N ASP A 43 -15.39 -10.02 11.98
CA ASP A 43 -16.56 -9.50 12.67
C ASP A 43 -17.51 -8.79 11.67
N LYS A 44 -18.59 -9.49 11.29
CA LYS A 44 -19.68 -8.97 10.46
C LYS A 44 -20.15 -7.58 10.88
N LYS A 45 -20.09 -7.24 12.19
CA LYS A 45 -20.44 -5.91 12.69
C LYS A 45 -19.42 -4.85 12.28
N HIS A 46 -18.13 -5.15 12.36
CA HIS A 46 -17.05 -4.26 11.93
C HIS A 46 -17.05 -4.07 10.41
N THR A 47 -17.17 -5.17 9.65
CA THR A 47 -17.29 -5.12 8.18
C THR A 47 -18.48 -4.26 7.75
N ASN A 48 -19.66 -4.45 8.37
CA ASN A 48 -20.84 -3.61 8.09
C ASN A 48 -20.62 -2.13 8.43
N LYS A 49 -19.91 -1.83 9.52
CA LYS A 49 -19.60 -0.45 9.91
C LYS A 49 -18.68 0.20 8.88
N ILE A 50 -17.64 -0.51 8.45
CA ILE A 50 -16.71 -0.05 7.42
C ILE A 50 -17.45 0.18 6.10
N SER A 51 -18.25 -0.78 5.62
CA SER A 51 -19.03 -0.62 4.39
C SER A 51 -19.98 0.58 4.45
N LYS A 52 -20.67 0.80 5.58
CA LYS A 52 -21.53 1.99 5.77
C LYS A 52 -20.75 3.30 5.74
N LEU A 53 -19.54 3.32 6.31
CA LEU A 53 -18.69 4.52 6.29
C LEU A 53 -18.19 4.80 4.87
N LEU A 54 -17.78 3.77 4.13
CA LEU A 54 -17.38 3.89 2.73
C LEU A 54 -18.54 4.38 1.86
N GLN A 55 -19.74 3.84 2.04
CA GLN A 55 -20.93 4.30 1.32
C GLN A 55 -21.24 5.77 1.60
N LYS A 56 -21.24 6.19 2.88
CA LYS A 56 -21.47 7.60 3.26
C LYS A 56 -20.43 8.54 2.67
N ARG A 57 -19.17 8.10 2.60
CA ARG A 57 -18.10 8.88 1.97
C ARG A 57 -18.35 9.04 0.48
N HIS A 58 -18.63 7.93 -0.21
CA HIS A 58 -18.97 7.93 -1.63
C HIS A 58 -20.16 8.86 -1.92
N ASP A 59 -21.25 8.73 -1.17
CA ASP A 59 -22.46 9.55 -1.36
C ASP A 59 -22.17 11.05 -1.16
N ARG A 60 -21.30 11.38 -0.19
CA ARG A 60 -20.86 12.76 0.05
C ARG A 60 -20.03 13.31 -1.12
N GLU A 61 -19.05 12.54 -1.59
CA GLU A 61 -18.18 12.93 -2.71
C GLU A 61 -19.00 13.07 -4.00
N ALA A 62 -19.88 12.11 -4.30
CA ALA A 62 -20.82 12.17 -5.41
C ALA A 62 -21.74 13.40 -5.34
N SER A 63 -22.24 13.75 -4.14
CA SER A 63 -23.07 14.93 -3.94
C SER A 63 -22.33 16.24 -4.22
N ILE A 64 -21.05 16.34 -3.84
CA ILE A 64 -20.20 17.50 -4.14
C ILE A 64 -20.05 17.66 -5.65
N ILE A 65 -19.69 16.58 -6.36
CA ILE A 65 -19.53 16.59 -7.81
C ILE A 65 -20.86 16.96 -8.48
N LYS A 66 -21.97 16.35 -8.07
CA LYS A 66 -23.30 16.64 -8.63
C LYS A 66 -23.72 18.08 -8.43
N LYS A 67 -23.36 18.70 -7.30
CA LYS A 67 -23.66 20.11 -7.02
C LYS A 67 -22.86 21.05 -7.92
N GLN A 68 -21.60 20.72 -8.19
CA GLN A 68 -20.72 21.52 -9.02
C GLN A 68 -20.95 21.29 -10.52
N TYR A 69 -21.36 20.08 -10.90
CA TYR A 69 -21.61 19.66 -12.27
C TYR A 69 -22.98 18.94 -12.38
N PRO A 70 -24.10 19.70 -12.31
CA PRO A 70 -25.45 19.13 -12.31
C PRO A 70 -25.79 18.31 -13.57
N GLN A 71 -25.13 18.60 -14.68
CA GLN A 71 -25.31 17.95 -15.97
C GLN A 71 -24.78 16.50 -16.01
N LEU A 72 -23.84 16.14 -15.13
CA LEU A 72 -23.28 14.80 -15.13
C LEU A 72 -24.31 13.78 -14.63
N SER A 73 -24.42 12.65 -15.33
CA SER A 73 -25.19 11.51 -14.88
C SER A 73 -24.52 10.83 -13.67
N ASN A 74 -25.30 10.10 -12.87
CA ASN A 74 -24.74 9.36 -11.73
C ASN A 74 -23.65 8.38 -12.18
N LYS A 75 -23.79 7.76 -13.35
CA LYS A 75 -22.81 6.83 -13.91
C LYS A 75 -21.48 7.52 -14.25
N GLU A 76 -21.52 8.75 -14.74
CA GLU A 76 -20.31 9.54 -15.00
C GLU A 76 -19.63 9.94 -13.69
N ILE A 77 -20.42 10.33 -12.68
CA ILE A 77 -19.91 10.63 -11.34
C ILE A 77 -19.24 9.42 -10.71
N ASP A 78 -19.86 8.23 -10.79
CA ASP A 78 -19.28 6.99 -10.27
C ASP A 78 -17.94 6.66 -10.93
N ARG A 79 -17.81 6.87 -12.24
CA ARG A 79 -16.53 6.70 -12.96
C ARG A 79 -15.47 7.66 -12.47
N ILE A 80 -15.80 8.96 -12.39
CA ILE A 80 -14.88 9.99 -11.89
C ILE A 80 -14.39 9.64 -10.48
N LEU A 81 -15.27 9.12 -9.61
CA LEU A 81 -14.88 8.71 -8.25
C LEU A 81 -13.95 7.50 -8.23
N ILE A 82 -14.14 6.54 -9.13
CA ILE A 82 -13.24 5.39 -9.28
C ILE A 82 -11.87 5.89 -9.75
N ASP A 83 -11.83 6.66 -10.84
CA ASP A 83 -10.59 7.17 -11.42
C ASP A 83 -9.82 8.05 -10.41
N TYR A 84 -10.53 8.91 -9.69
CA TYR A 84 -9.95 9.74 -8.63
C TYR A 84 -9.35 8.90 -7.49
N ARG A 85 -10.01 7.82 -7.08
CA ARG A 85 -9.49 6.92 -6.05
C ARG A 85 -8.25 6.18 -6.52
N GLU A 86 -8.23 5.72 -7.77
CA GLU A 86 -7.05 5.09 -8.36
C GLU A 86 -5.88 6.07 -8.43
N TYR A 87 -6.13 7.31 -8.86
CA TYR A 87 -5.14 8.39 -8.86
C TYR A 87 -4.59 8.69 -7.46
N GLN A 88 -5.44 8.78 -6.43
CA GLN A 88 -5.00 8.97 -5.05
C GLN A 88 -4.16 7.79 -4.54
N ASN A 89 -4.51 6.56 -4.89
CA ASN A 89 -3.71 5.39 -4.54
C ASN A 89 -2.35 5.43 -5.25
N LEU A 90 -2.30 5.86 -6.50
CA LEU A 90 -1.06 6.02 -7.27
C LEU A 90 -0.15 7.07 -6.61
N ILE A 91 -0.67 8.26 -6.31
CA ILE A 91 0.10 9.30 -5.60
C ILE A 91 0.65 8.75 -4.29
N SER A 92 -0.19 8.12 -3.46
CA SER A 92 0.25 7.60 -2.17
C SER A 92 1.32 6.52 -2.29
N ALA A 93 1.22 5.65 -3.32
CA ALA A 93 2.26 4.67 -3.61
C ALA A 93 3.56 5.35 -4.06
N THR A 94 3.48 6.35 -4.92
CA THR A 94 4.65 7.12 -5.39
C THR A 94 5.30 7.89 -4.23
N GLU A 95 4.53 8.51 -3.34
CA GLU A 95 5.04 9.14 -2.11
C GLU A 95 5.75 8.12 -1.22
N THR A 96 5.15 6.94 -1.02
CA THR A 96 5.77 5.85 -0.24
C THR A 96 7.08 5.37 -0.86
N LEU A 97 7.17 5.34 -2.19
CA LEU A 97 8.36 4.96 -2.96
C LEU A 97 9.44 6.06 -2.95
N MET A 98 9.05 7.33 -3.07
CA MET A 98 10.00 8.45 -2.95
C MET A 98 10.62 8.48 -1.55
N ASP A 99 9.80 8.29 -0.53
CA ASP A 99 10.23 8.23 0.86
C ASP A 99 10.72 6.83 1.26
N PHE A 100 10.89 5.91 0.30
CA PHE A 100 11.30 4.53 0.59
C PHE A 100 12.55 4.43 1.46
N PRO A 101 13.64 5.20 1.21
CA PRO A 101 14.83 5.14 2.06
C PRO A 101 14.55 5.53 3.52
N ILE A 102 13.60 6.45 3.75
CA ILE A 102 13.21 6.97 5.07
C ILE A 102 12.21 6.01 5.74
N ASN A 103 11.15 5.63 5.03
CA ASN A 103 10.10 4.72 5.48
C ASN A 103 10.65 3.34 5.88
N TYR A 104 11.76 2.95 5.28
CA TYR A 104 12.39 1.65 5.46
C TYR A 104 13.83 1.74 5.99
N GLU A 105 14.26 2.89 6.50
CA GLU A 105 15.61 3.15 7.01
C GLU A 105 16.01 2.15 8.12
N ASP A 106 15.11 1.96 9.08
CA ASP A 106 15.27 1.01 10.19
C ASP A 106 14.92 -0.44 9.81
N SER A 107 14.48 -0.67 8.58
CA SER A 107 14.07 -1.98 8.13
C SER A 107 15.25 -2.79 7.59
N ASN A 108 15.15 -4.12 7.70
CA ASN A 108 16.15 -5.03 7.12
C ASN A 108 16.03 -5.16 5.58
N ILE A 109 15.21 -4.35 4.91
CA ILE A 109 14.95 -4.43 3.46
C ILE A 109 16.22 -4.19 2.64
N HIS A 110 17.18 -3.42 3.14
CA HIS A 110 18.51 -3.23 2.51
C HIS A 110 19.31 -4.55 2.34
N LYS A 111 18.87 -5.66 2.96
CA LYS A 111 19.45 -7.00 2.76
C LYS A 111 18.77 -7.81 1.64
N PHE A 112 17.62 -7.34 1.17
CA PHE A 112 16.81 -7.98 0.13
C PHE A 112 16.78 -7.17 -1.17
N ILE A 113 17.08 -5.87 -1.09
CA ILE A 113 17.19 -4.97 -2.24
C ILE A 113 18.66 -4.64 -2.44
N THR A 114 19.18 -5.02 -3.60
CA THR A 114 20.55 -4.71 -4.02
C THR A 114 20.64 -3.30 -4.59
N LYS A 115 21.86 -2.82 -4.78
CA LYS A 115 22.09 -1.50 -5.40
C LYS A 115 21.56 -1.45 -6.83
N ASP A 116 21.59 -2.58 -7.55
CA ASP A 116 21.08 -2.70 -8.91
C ASP A 116 19.54 -2.63 -8.92
N ASP A 117 18.87 -3.31 -7.97
CA ASP A 117 17.41 -3.24 -7.83
C ASP A 117 16.91 -1.79 -7.60
N VAL A 118 17.68 -0.98 -6.83
CA VAL A 118 17.36 0.45 -6.61
C VAL A 118 17.55 1.27 -7.89
N GLU A 119 18.56 0.95 -8.70
CA GLU A 119 18.84 1.69 -9.92
C GLU A 119 17.80 1.40 -11.01
N ASP A 120 17.37 0.14 -11.14
CA ASP A 120 16.27 -0.26 -12.02
C ASP A 120 14.94 0.42 -11.62
N LEU A 121 14.67 0.54 -10.32
CA LEU A 121 13.50 1.25 -9.81
C LEU A 121 13.52 2.75 -10.16
N LYS A 122 14.68 3.41 -10.03
CA LYS A 122 14.80 4.82 -10.43
C LYS A 122 14.55 5.02 -11.92
N LEU A 123 15.13 4.14 -12.76
CA LEU A 123 14.94 4.21 -14.20
C LEU A 123 13.47 4.04 -14.57
N ALA A 124 12.78 3.06 -13.97
CA ALA A 124 11.35 2.85 -14.18
C ALA A 124 10.51 4.08 -13.75
N ILE A 125 10.87 4.74 -12.64
CA ILE A 125 10.21 5.98 -12.21
C ILE A 125 10.45 7.10 -13.23
N GLU A 126 11.69 7.30 -13.70
CA GLU A 126 12.01 8.31 -14.73
C GLU A 126 11.21 8.08 -16.02
N GLU A 127 11.13 6.83 -16.50
CA GLU A 127 10.35 6.46 -17.68
C GLU A 127 8.85 6.74 -17.49
N MET A 128 8.30 6.43 -16.31
CA MET A 128 6.91 6.72 -15.98
C MET A 128 6.64 8.23 -15.90
N THR A 129 7.56 9.01 -15.31
CA THR A 129 7.44 10.48 -15.25
C THR A 129 7.41 11.08 -16.65
N VAL A 130 8.34 10.69 -17.54
CA VAL A 130 8.38 11.16 -18.93
C VAL A 130 7.10 10.76 -19.69
N PHE A 131 6.58 9.57 -19.44
CA PHE A 131 5.32 9.13 -20.04
C PHE A 131 4.14 10.01 -19.62
N VAL A 132 4.03 10.34 -18.34
CA VAL A 132 2.96 11.20 -17.81
C VAL A 132 3.09 12.63 -18.34
N GLU A 133 4.29 13.22 -18.33
CA GLU A 133 4.54 14.55 -18.90
C GLU A 133 4.09 14.63 -20.36
N ARG A 134 4.40 13.60 -21.17
CA ARG A 134 3.95 13.52 -22.56
C ARG A 134 2.44 13.39 -22.74
N LEU A 135 1.71 12.90 -21.74
CA LEU A 135 0.24 12.89 -21.78
C LEU A 135 -0.35 14.26 -21.44
N GLU A 136 0.35 15.04 -20.60
CA GLU A 136 -0.05 16.40 -20.24
C GLU A 136 0.22 17.41 -21.36
N ASP A 137 1.25 17.18 -22.20
CA ASP A 137 1.62 18.03 -23.34
C ASP A 137 0.78 17.82 -24.63
N VAL A 138 -0.28 16.99 -24.62
CA VAL A 138 -1.12 16.66 -25.81
C VAL A 138 -2.42 17.48 -25.86
N GLU A 139 -2.52 18.59 -25.10
CA GLU A 139 -3.51 19.66 -25.34
C GLU A 139 -3.05 20.67 -26.41
#